data_AF-A0A2M4CVZ2-F1
#
_entry.id   AF-A0A2M4CVZ2-F1
#
_cell.length_a   1.000
_cell.length_b   1.000
_cell.length_c   1.000
_cell.angle_alpha   90.00
_cell.angle_beta   90.00
_cell.angle_gamma   90.00
#
_symmetry.space_group_name_H-M   'P 1'
#
loop_
_entity.id
_entity.type
_entity.pdbx_description
1 polymer ?
#
loop_
_entity_poly.entity_id
_entity_poly.type
_entity_poly.pdbx_seq_one_letter_code
_entity_poly.pdbx_strand_id
1 'polypeptide(L)'
;MLIAYDCNQSRLNLTSISLVTTPSCLDESRNVTVTKERVTITQTTLFRTVKYRRCLITAHNSAFRCGKMIDTAHQNSIFSDIIQVSEEECNDIIHKGRYRYSLGGNTVDITINHQLTMTAFVSRGYIRQGSCEPGTPFTRDGVFYDRPVVNTELHIRYSEGEGLVDLEENVVRIEGKSCNFQSGKCFDADLGYVFWEIPKPDCSGEDPKSLIYEGNAELVLEGNGNRYIQVTHSGYDFQILIRNETLYLCGILTWHTEHPRLYVTFLNKDQPSLNLRYPVKSQEVSMLNYINSKIVYSFRHVRESVINLFNTFKQDRCKTHNRITENLMTLATTSPKEFAYAYGGPGYTATTRGEVVYLAQCNPVLVSPDLSRVDCYSEMPVKIGNRSMFMAPRSRILIPVGTKLECLPDMMPKYNIDGKWYHTTTHGLMQSPSPRTISPEPIDYEFEPLTGISEGGLYSSEIIEKYQKAVVAPAVQDVITARVVASVSGDSKLPEGYSFAIGFDKSDFNIIEEKVGSFWTQWSTKLKDSGSWFGAVLLGFALYRSLICMISCFVNFRALRQDVGFLLAIPLCLVDAVASLVLHGRLLADRTAKNEESEVGKHEENINLMEMGERPITRRLK
;
A
#
# COMPACT_ATOMS: atom_id res chain seq x y z
N MET A 1 -15.75 -5.01 45.85
CA MET A 1 -16.82 -4.34 45.08
C MET A 1 -16.39 -4.31 43.63
N LEU A 2 -17.32 -4.50 42.69
CA LEU A 2 -17.07 -4.57 41.25
C LEU A 2 -17.72 -3.37 40.55
N ILE A 3 -17.16 -2.95 39.42
CA ILE A 3 -17.75 -1.92 38.57
C ILE A 3 -18.47 -2.61 37.41
N ALA A 4 -19.77 -2.35 37.30
CA ALA A 4 -20.61 -2.78 36.18
C ALA A 4 -21.21 -1.53 35.49
N TYR A 5 -21.93 -1.72 34.39
CA TYR A 5 -22.51 -0.62 33.62
C TYR A 5 -24.02 -0.79 33.43
N ASP A 6 -24.79 0.24 33.78
CA ASP A 6 -26.24 0.26 33.64
C ASP A 6 -26.66 1.03 32.39
N CYS A 7 -27.34 0.34 31.48
CA CYS A 7 -27.83 0.88 30.22
C CYS A 7 -29.33 1.25 30.25
N ASN A 8 -30.03 1.09 31.37
CA ASN A 8 -31.49 1.32 31.45
C ASN A 8 -31.87 2.73 31.96
N GLN A 9 -30.94 3.68 31.87
CA GLN A 9 -31.12 5.04 32.38
C GLN A 9 -31.61 6.00 31.29
N SER A 10 -32.34 7.05 31.67
CA SER A 10 -33.02 7.97 30.76
C SER A 10 -32.10 8.87 29.92
N ARG A 11 -30.78 8.84 30.15
CA ARG A 11 -29.78 9.60 29.40
C ARG A 11 -28.65 8.66 28.98
N LEU A 12 -28.70 8.20 27.73
CA LEU A 12 -27.64 7.45 27.08
C LEU A 12 -27.01 8.30 25.98
N ASN A 13 -25.68 8.36 25.93
CA ASN A 13 -24.97 8.98 24.81
C ASN A 13 -24.96 7.99 23.65
N LEU A 14 -25.54 8.40 22.52
CA LEU A 14 -25.70 7.56 21.33
C LEU A 14 -24.95 8.19 20.15
N THR A 15 -24.17 7.38 19.44
CA THR A 15 -23.49 7.75 18.19
C THR A 15 -23.86 6.76 17.10
N SER A 16 -24.25 7.26 15.92
CA SER A 16 -24.47 6.43 14.73
C SER A 16 -23.20 6.29 13.91
N ILE A 17 -22.92 5.07 13.44
CA ILE A 17 -21.76 4.75 12.60
C ILE A 17 -22.28 4.02 11.35
N SER A 18 -21.83 4.47 10.17
CA SER A 18 -22.15 3.84 8.89
C SER A 18 -21.41 2.51 8.73
N LEU A 19 -22.09 1.50 8.21
CA LEU A 19 -21.52 0.18 7.90
C LEU A 19 -21.26 -0.04 6.40
N VAL A 20 -21.42 0.99 5.57
CA VAL A 20 -21.43 0.85 4.10
C VAL A 20 -20.06 1.12 3.47
N THR A 21 -19.36 2.18 3.90
CA THR A 21 -18.14 2.64 3.24
C THR A 21 -17.03 2.99 4.21
N THR A 22 -15.80 2.67 3.81
CA THR A 22 -14.57 3.16 4.43
C THR A 22 -14.00 4.34 3.64
N PRO A 23 -13.22 5.24 4.28
CA PRO A 23 -12.57 6.34 3.57
C PRO A 23 -11.61 5.85 2.47
N SER A 24 -11.48 6.61 1.38
CA SER A 24 -10.54 6.31 0.31
C SER A 24 -9.10 6.61 0.73
N CYS A 25 -8.17 5.75 0.33
CA CYS A 25 -6.74 5.98 0.52
C CYS A 25 -6.24 6.84 -0.63
N LEU A 26 -5.94 8.11 -0.37
CA LEU A 26 -5.37 9.05 -1.34
C LEU A 26 -3.96 8.58 -1.75
N ASP A 27 -3.72 8.55 -3.06
CA ASP A 27 -2.40 8.30 -3.63
C ASP A 27 -1.79 9.66 -4.03
N GLU A 28 -0.82 10.13 -3.24
CA GLU A 28 -0.04 11.31 -3.56
C GLU A 28 1.08 10.91 -4.54
N SER A 29 0.70 10.52 -5.76
CA SER A 29 1.67 10.26 -6.81
C SER A 29 2.35 11.57 -7.20
N ARG A 30 3.69 11.56 -7.26
CA ARG A 30 4.45 12.71 -7.73
C ARG A 30 4.25 12.85 -9.24
N ASN A 31 4.03 14.08 -9.69
CA ASN A 31 4.08 14.44 -11.10
C ASN A 31 5.55 14.47 -11.55
N VAL A 32 6.13 13.29 -11.78
CA VAL A 32 7.44 13.15 -12.42
C VAL A 32 7.21 12.61 -13.81
N THR A 33 7.61 13.39 -14.82
CA THR A 33 7.54 12.97 -16.22
C THR A 33 8.95 12.63 -16.68
N VAL A 34 9.13 11.43 -17.21
CA VAL A 34 10.42 10.98 -17.76
C VAL A 34 10.26 10.83 -19.27
N THR A 35 11.02 11.58 -20.05
CA THR A 35 11.07 11.46 -21.52
C THR A 35 12.47 11.09 -21.97
N LYS A 36 12.60 10.42 -23.13
CA LYS A 36 13.91 10.08 -23.71
C LYS A 36 14.27 11.10 -24.77
N GLU A 37 15.41 11.76 -24.60
CA GLU A 37 15.90 12.80 -25.48
C GLU A 37 17.32 12.48 -25.94
N ARG A 38 17.68 12.85 -27.18
CA ARG A 38 19.07 12.74 -27.64
C ARG A 38 19.84 13.99 -27.22
N VAL A 39 20.93 13.80 -26.49
CA VAL A 39 21.71 14.89 -25.91
C VAL A 39 23.21 14.73 -26.16
N THR A 40 23.88 15.86 -26.18
CA THR A 40 25.35 15.96 -26.17
C THR A 40 25.78 16.73 -24.94
N ILE A 41 26.69 16.17 -24.16
CA ILE A 41 27.26 16.81 -22.96
C ILE A 41 28.70 17.18 -23.26
N THR A 42 29.01 18.46 -23.08
CA THR A 42 30.31 19.04 -23.43
C THR A 42 30.94 19.76 -22.23
N GLN A 43 32.27 19.86 -22.25
CA GLN A 43 33.05 20.51 -21.20
C GLN A 43 34.09 21.47 -21.78
N THR A 44 34.31 22.63 -21.16
CA THR A 44 35.42 23.53 -21.54
C THR A 44 36.79 22.86 -21.34
N THR A 45 37.65 22.87 -22.36
CA THR A 45 39.03 22.37 -22.27
C THR A 45 39.88 23.24 -21.35
N LEU A 46 40.73 22.60 -20.55
CA LEU A 46 41.73 23.28 -19.70
C LEU A 46 43.10 23.34 -20.38
N PHE A 47 43.41 22.32 -21.19
CA PHE A 47 44.72 22.14 -21.79
C PHE A 47 44.63 22.11 -23.32
N ARG A 48 45.63 22.69 -23.98
CA ARG A 48 45.76 22.67 -25.44
C ARG A 48 47.20 22.37 -25.83
N THR A 49 47.42 21.68 -26.94
CA THR A 49 48.77 21.51 -27.50
C THR A 49 49.05 22.58 -28.55
N VAL A 50 50.25 23.15 -28.51
CA VAL A 50 50.75 24.09 -29.52
C VAL A 50 52.11 23.64 -30.04
N LYS A 51 52.35 23.86 -31.33
CA LYS A 51 53.66 23.59 -31.92
C LYS A 51 54.59 24.75 -31.60
N TYR A 52 55.81 24.43 -31.17
CA TYR A 52 56.83 25.43 -30.92
C TYR A 52 58.07 25.17 -31.77
N ARG A 53 58.82 26.24 -31.98
CA ARG A 53 60.12 26.28 -32.66
C ARG A 53 61.12 26.89 -31.69
N ARG A 54 62.29 26.27 -31.51
CA ARG A 54 63.33 26.82 -30.64
C ARG A 54 64.66 26.95 -31.35
N CYS A 55 65.37 28.05 -31.08
CA CYS A 55 66.69 28.35 -31.59
C CYS A 55 67.57 29.01 -30.51
N LEU A 56 68.77 28.49 -30.32
CA LEU A 56 69.82 29.08 -29.49
C LEU A 56 71.08 29.24 -30.32
N ILE A 57 71.58 30.47 -30.40
CA ILE A 57 72.86 30.77 -31.04
C ILE A 57 73.77 31.38 -29.98
N THR A 58 74.90 30.74 -29.77
CA THR A 58 75.96 31.23 -28.88
C THR A 58 77.22 31.51 -29.69
N ALA A 59 77.80 32.69 -29.48
CA ALA A 59 79.01 33.14 -30.15
C ALA A 59 80.16 33.16 -29.15
N HIS A 60 81.19 32.36 -29.41
CA HIS A 60 82.45 32.38 -28.66
C HIS A 60 83.46 33.20 -29.46
N ASN A 61 83.86 34.34 -28.91
CA ASN A 61 84.72 35.29 -29.58
C ASN A 61 86.12 35.24 -28.98
N SER A 62 87.13 35.28 -29.84
CA SER A 62 88.53 35.49 -29.48
C SER A 62 89.07 36.72 -30.19
N ALA A 63 89.43 37.74 -29.42
CA ALA A 63 89.84 39.05 -29.88
C ALA A 63 91.34 39.28 -29.63
N PHE A 64 92.04 39.64 -30.70
CA PHE A 64 93.45 39.98 -30.69
C PHE A 64 93.65 41.40 -31.21
N ARG A 65 94.69 42.07 -30.74
CA ARG A 65 95.11 43.38 -31.22
C ARG A 65 96.06 43.20 -32.39
N CYS A 66 95.65 43.71 -33.56
CA CYS A 66 96.46 43.65 -34.77
C CYS A 66 97.53 44.75 -34.78
N GLY A 67 98.76 44.35 -34.47
CA GLY A 67 99.91 45.24 -34.31
C GLY A 67 100.58 45.57 -35.64
N LYS A 68 101.48 46.55 -35.64
CA LYS A 68 102.34 46.85 -36.81
C LYS A 68 103.55 45.91 -36.92
N MET A 69 103.95 45.28 -35.82
CA MET A 69 105.15 44.44 -35.70
C MET A 69 104.90 43.15 -34.90
N ILE A 70 104.08 43.22 -33.85
CA ILE A 70 103.74 42.08 -32.98
C ILE A 70 102.25 42.15 -32.67
N ASP A 71 101.55 41.03 -32.82
CA ASP A 71 100.17 40.89 -32.39
C ASP A 71 100.10 40.55 -30.90
N THR A 72 99.18 41.19 -30.19
CA THR A 72 99.03 41.02 -28.73
C THR A 72 97.58 40.66 -28.42
N ALA A 73 97.35 39.91 -27.34
CA ALA A 73 95.99 39.68 -26.87
C ALA A 73 95.44 40.96 -26.23
N HIS A 74 94.17 41.28 -26.47
CA HIS A 74 93.46 42.31 -25.72
C HIS A 74 93.18 41.85 -24.30
N GLN A 75 92.99 42.78 -23.36
CA GLN A 75 92.40 42.45 -22.06
C GLN A 75 90.98 41.91 -22.28
N ASN A 76 90.62 40.82 -21.59
CA ASN A 76 89.39 40.06 -21.86
C ASN A 76 89.27 39.67 -23.35
N SER A 77 90.33 39.03 -23.88
CA SER A 77 90.40 38.58 -25.27
C SER A 77 89.35 37.51 -25.61
N ILE A 78 88.85 36.76 -24.63
CA ILE A 78 87.83 35.74 -24.86
C ILE A 78 86.53 36.19 -24.19
N PHE A 79 85.44 36.20 -24.97
CA PHE A 79 84.11 36.52 -24.46
C PHE A 79 83.04 35.76 -25.24
N SER A 80 81.91 35.48 -24.59
CA SER A 80 80.79 34.79 -25.21
C SER A 80 79.51 35.61 -25.18
N ASP A 81 78.73 35.51 -26.25
CA ASP A 81 77.47 36.20 -26.42
C ASP A 81 76.35 35.23 -26.77
N ILE A 82 75.16 35.48 -26.24
CA ILE A 82 73.93 34.88 -26.76
C ILE A 82 73.40 35.82 -27.82
N ILE A 83 73.32 35.34 -29.05
CA ILE A 83 72.79 36.14 -30.15
C ILE A 83 71.27 36.08 -30.07
N GLN A 84 70.64 37.26 -30.05
CA GLN A 84 69.19 37.36 -30.11
C GLN A 84 68.71 36.94 -31.49
N VAL A 85 67.84 35.93 -31.54
CA VAL A 85 67.27 35.38 -32.77
C VAL A 85 65.83 35.85 -32.90
N SER A 86 65.43 36.33 -34.07
CA SER A 86 64.03 36.61 -34.40
C SER A 86 63.28 35.35 -34.83
N GLU A 87 61.94 35.40 -34.82
CA GLU A 87 61.13 34.25 -35.27
C GLU A 87 61.41 33.90 -36.74
N GLU A 88 61.62 34.91 -37.60
CA GLU A 88 61.96 34.72 -39.01
C GLU A 88 63.33 34.06 -39.20
N GLU A 89 64.34 34.51 -38.46
CA GLU A 89 65.67 33.88 -38.50
C GLU A 89 65.63 32.45 -37.98
N CYS A 90 64.86 32.16 -36.94
CA CYS A 90 64.70 30.80 -36.42
C CYS A 90 63.99 29.89 -37.44
N ASN A 91 62.97 30.41 -38.14
CA ASN A 91 62.32 29.71 -39.24
C ASN A 91 63.26 29.45 -40.42
N ASP A 92 64.10 30.41 -40.77
CA ASP A 92 65.09 30.27 -41.84
C ASP A 92 66.17 29.23 -41.49
N ILE A 93 66.57 29.16 -40.22
CA ILE A 93 67.46 28.11 -39.71
C ILE A 93 66.81 26.73 -39.84
N ILE A 94 65.57 26.58 -39.36
CA ILE A 94 64.88 25.29 -39.31
C ILE A 94 64.51 24.79 -40.72
N HIS A 95 63.92 25.65 -41.56
CA HIS A 95 63.35 25.24 -42.84
C HIS A 95 64.25 25.48 -44.05
N LYS A 96 65.12 26.50 -44.01
CA LYS A 96 66.02 26.84 -45.14
C LYS A 96 67.47 26.42 -44.89
N GLY A 97 67.84 26.05 -43.66
CA GLY A 97 69.20 25.65 -43.29
C GLY A 97 70.22 26.78 -43.46
N ARG A 98 69.81 28.04 -43.29
CA ARG A 98 70.65 29.22 -43.50
C ARG A 98 70.52 30.20 -42.36
N TYR A 99 71.64 30.77 -41.93
CA TYR A 99 71.68 31.87 -40.99
C TYR A 99 72.59 32.97 -41.50
N ARG A 100 72.12 34.22 -41.49
CA ARG A 100 72.90 35.37 -41.91
C ARG A 100 73.39 36.11 -40.68
N TYR A 101 74.67 35.98 -40.38
CA TYR A 101 75.30 36.74 -39.31
C TYR A 101 75.72 38.12 -39.84
N SER A 102 75.37 39.18 -39.13
CA SER A 102 75.79 40.54 -39.49
C SER A 102 76.38 41.28 -38.28
N LEU A 103 77.64 41.72 -38.40
CA LEU A 103 78.30 42.53 -37.37
C LEU A 103 79.24 43.54 -38.02
N GLY A 104 79.05 44.83 -37.72
CA GLY A 104 79.99 45.89 -38.11
C GLY A 104 80.23 46.05 -39.62
N GLY A 105 79.24 45.74 -40.46
CA GLY A 105 79.30 45.84 -41.92
C GLY A 105 79.72 44.55 -42.65
N ASN A 106 80.19 43.54 -41.91
CA ASN A 106 80.44 42.21 -42.47
C ASN A 106 79.20 41.34 -42.34
N THR A 107 78.70 40.84 -43.46
CA THR A 107 77.64 39.84 -43.52
C THR A 107 78.22 38.50 -43.95
N VAL A 108 78.00 37.47 -43.14
CA VAL A 108 78.44 36.09 -43.44
C VAL A 108 77.19 35.21 -43.51
N ASP A 109 76.99 34.58 -44.67
CA ASP A 109 75.93 33.58 -44.85
C ASP A 109 76.47 32.21 -44.43
N ILE A 110 75.86 31.64 -43.40
CA ILE A 110 76.25 30.36 -42.80
C ILE A 110 75.24 29.30 -43.24
N THR A 111 75.73 28.24 -43.88
CA THR A 111 74.96 27.05 -44.23
C THR A 111 75.01 26.04 -43.09
N ILE A 112 73.85 25.61 -42.61
CA ILE A 112 73.70 24.73 -41.45
C ILE A 112 73.45 23.31 -41.94
N ASN A 113 74.32 22.37 -41.56
CA ASN A 113 74.28 21.01 -42.12
C ASN A 113 73.72 19.95 -41.15
N HIS A 114 73.55 20.22 -39.86
CA HIS A 114 72.94 19.29 -38.89
C HIS A 114 72.41 20.05 -37.64
N GLN A 115 71.67 19.36 -36.75
CA GLN A 115 71.02 19.88 -35.52
C GLN A 115 71.95 20.62 -34.55
N LEU A 116 73.26 20.38 -34.64
CA LEU A 116 74.31 21.17 -34.01
C LEU A 116 75.34 21.53 -35.08
N THR A 117 75.46 22.83 -35.39
CA THR A 117 76.47 23.32 -36.32
C THR A 117 77.44 24.24 -35.58
N MET A 118 78.74 23.96 -35.72
CA MET A 118 79.85 24.79 -35.25
C MET A 118 80.53 25.42 -36.46
N THR A 119 80.66 26.74 -36.49
CA THR A 119 81.30 27.46 -37.61
C THR A 119 82.14 28.61 -37.08
N ALA A 120 83.42 28.62 -37.43
CA ALA A 120 84.37 29.66 -37.05
C ALA A 120 84.71 30.56 -38.25
N PHE A 121 84.69 31.88 -38.04
CA PHE A 121 85.05 32.87 -39.04
C PHE A 121 85.53 34.17 -38.39
N VAL A 122 86.30 34.97 -39.13
CA VAL A 122 86.73 36.30 -38.68
C VAL A 122 85.56 37.27 -38.81
N SER A 123 84.98 37.69 -37.68
CA SER A 123 83.80 38.58 -37.64
C SER A 123 84.18 40.06 -37.72
N ARG A 124 85.38 40.44 -37.25
CA ARG A 124 85.92 41.79 -37.35
C ARG A 124 87.39 41.78 -37.73
N GLY A 125 87.78 42.68 -38.64
CA GLY A 125 89.11 42.67 -39.25
C GLY A 125 89.24 41.56 -40.29
N TYR A 126 90.45 41.35 -40.79
CA TYR A 126 90.73 40.26 -41.74
C TYR A 126 92.11 39.66 -41.46
N ILE A 127 92.26 38.36 -41.72
CA ILE A 127 93.55 37.68 -41.67
C ILE A 127 93.82 37.14 -43.07
N ARG A 128 94.90 37.59 -43.71
CA ARG A 128 95.30 37.16 -45.06
C ARG A 128 96.79 36.84 -45.09
N GLN A 129 97.12 35.61 -45.49
CA GLN A 129 98.50 35.17 -45.70
C GLN A 129 99.44 35.40 -44.48
N GLY A 130 98.91 35.26 -43.26
CA GLY A 130 99.67 35.44 -42.03
C GLY A 130 99.82 36.89 -41.55
N SER A 131 99.25 37.86 -42.27
CA SER A 131 99.12 39.26 -41.82
C SER A 131 97.67 39.58 -41.45
N CYS A 132 97.49 40.47 -40.48
CA CYS A 132 96.18 40.93 -40.05
C CYS A 132 95.90 42.36 -40.51
N GLU A 133 94.63 42.66 -40.78
CA GLU A 133 94.14 44.03 -40.95
C GLU A 133 93.14 44.34 -39.82
N PRO A 134 93.35 45.44 -39.07
CA PRO A 134 92.49 45.76 -37.94
C PRO A 134 91.08 46.14 -38.38
N GLY A 135 90.08 45.59 -37.68
CA GLY A 135 88.69 45.98 -37.84
C GLY A 135 88.35 47.31 -37.18
N THR A 136 87.07 47.68 -37.24
CA THR A 136 86.55 48.87 -36.57
C THR A 136 86.68 48.73 -35.04
N PRO A 137 87.26 49.72 -34.34
CA PRO A 137 87.39 49.67 -32.89
C PRO A 137 86.02 49.65 -32.21
N PHE A 138 85.92 49.01 -31.05
CA PHE A 138 84.68 48.92 -30.30
C PHE A 138 84.92 48.89 -28.78
N THR A 139 83.88 49.21 -28.02
CA THR A 139 83.90 49.12 -26.56
C THR A 139 82.92 48.05 -26.11
N ARG A 140 83.34 47.18 -25.20
CA ARG A 140 82.51 46.13 -24.61
C ARG A 140 82.88 45.99 -23.13
N ASP A 141 81.88 45.92 -22.24
CA ASP A 141 82.09 45.73 -20.81
C ASP A 141 83.09 46.73 -20.19
N GLY A 142 83.12 47.97 -20.70
CA GLY A 142 84.04 49.03 -20.29
C GLY A 142 85.46 48.93 -20.87
N VAL A 143 85.79 47.86 -21.62
CA VAL A 143 87.08 47.67 -22.29
C VAL A 143 87.02 48.19 -23.72
N PHE A 144 87.98 49.05 -24.09
CA PHE A 144 88.13 49.57 -25.44
C PHE A 144 89.09 48.70 -26.24
N TYR A 145 88.58 48.08 -27.30
CA TYR A 145 89.34 47.24 -28.22
C TYR A 145 89.82 48.09 -29.40
N ASP A 146 91.05 48.60 -29.30
CA ASP A 146 91.69 49.32 -30.40
C ASP A 146 92.29 48.34 -31.41
N ARG A 147 92.13 48.61 -32.71
CA ARG A 147 92.63 47.77 -33.81
C ARG A 147 92.31 46.25 -33.66
N PRO A 148 91.04 45.86 -33.44
CA PRO A 148 90.69 44.48 -33.11
C PRO A 148 90.64 43.57 -34.34
N VAL A 149 91.06 42.32 -34.16
CA VAL A 149 90.72 41.19 -35.02
C VAL A 149 90.00 40.17 -34.16
N VAL A 150 88.75 39.85 -34.53
CA VAL A 150 87.88 38.97 -33.73
C VAL A 150 87.56 37.73 -34.55
N ASN A 151 87.96 36.58 -34.05
CA ASN A 151 87.52 35.28 -34.57
C ASN A 151 86.32 34.81 -33.74
N THR A 152 85.21 34.53 -34.42
CA THR A 152 83.93 34.15 -33.81
C THR A 152 83.60 32.72 -34.19
N GLU A 153 83.36 31.89 -33.18
CA GLU A 153 82.85 30.53 -33.31
C GLU A 153 81.37 30.52 -32.89
N LEU A 154 80.49 30.19 -33.82
CA LEU A 154 79.05 30.08 -33.57
C LEU A 154 78.66 28.64 -33.27
N HIS A 155 77.95 28.42 -32.18
CA HIS A 155 77.25 27.18 -31.87
C HIS A 155 75.75 27.42 -32.01
N ILE A 156 75.14 26.74 -32.99
CA ILE A 156 73.71 26.85 -33.30
C ILE A 156 73.01 25.55 -32.89
N ARG A 157 72.01 25.66 -32.02
CA ARG A 157 71.12 24.56 -31.59
C ARG A 157 69.68 24.91 -31.93
N TYR A 158 68.95 24.03 -32.60
CA TYR A 158 67.55 24.25 -32.95
C TYR A 158 66.73 22.96 -32.93
N SER A 159 65.42 23.08 -32.68
CA SER A 159 64.46 21.97 -32.81
C SER A 159 63.02 22.46 -32.90
N GLU A 160 62.13 21.55 -33.28
CA GLU A 160 60.67 21.72 -33.23
C GLU A 160 60.07 20.70 -32.27
N GLY A 161 58.92 21.03 -31.70
CA GLY A 161 58.20 20.13 -30.79
C GLY A 161 56.78 20.59 -30.48
N GLU A 162 56.14 19.90 -29.54
CA GLU A 162 54.82 20.26 -29.03
C GLU A 162 54.89 20.64 -27.55
N GLY A 163 54.29 21.78 -27.21
CA GLY A 163 54.14 22.29 -25.85
C GLY A 163 52.71 22.15 -25.35
N LEU A 164 52.55 22.01 -24.04
CA LEU A 164 51.25 21.95 -23.37
C LEU A 164 50.88 23.33 -22.83
N VAL A 165 49.80 23.91 -23.34
CA VAL A 165 49.23 25.18 -22.86
C VAL A 165 48.19 24.88 -21.79
N ASP A 166 48.33 25.55 -20.66
CA ASP A 166 47.33 25.69 -19.61
C ASP A 166 46.59 27.02 -19.85
N LEU A 167 45.31 26.94 -20.22
CA LEU A 167 44.49 28.11 -20.56
C LEU A 167 44.04 28.89 -19.32
N GLU A 168 43.99 28.25 -18.15
CA GLU A 168 43.57 28.88 -16.89
C GLU A 168 44.72 29.67 -16.27
N GLU A 169 45.92 29.08 -16.24
CA GLU A 169 47.14 29.77 -15.76
C GLU A 169 47.76 30.70 -16.81
N ASN A 170 47.33 30.58 -18.08
CA ASN A 170 47.90 31.29 -19.22
C ASN A 170 49.41 30.99 -19.44
N VAL A 171 49.77 29.72 -19.28
CA VAL A 171 51.17 29.23 -19.33
C VAL A 171 51.32 28.16 -20.39
N VAL A 172 52.39 28.25 -21.20
CA VAL A 172 52.85 27.15 -22.05
C VAL A 172 54.01 26.42 -21.38
N ARG A 173 53.87 25.10 -21.23
CA ARG A 173 54.88 24.19 -20.68
C ARG A 173 55.59 23.45 -21.81
N ILE A 174 56.89 23.68 -21.93
CA ILE A 174 57.76 23.14 -23.00
C ILE A 174 58.96 22.49 -22.32
N GLU A 175 59.15 21.18 -22.51
CA GLU A 175 60.27 20.42 -21.92
C GLU A 175 60.46 20.67 -20.39
N GLY A 176 59.36 20.87 -19.65
CA GLY A 176 59.37 21.14 -18.20
C GLY A 176 59.57 22.62 -17.81
N LYS A 177 59.79 23.52 -18.77
CA LYS A 177 59.90 24.97 -18.57
C LYS A 177 58.57 25.65 -18.83
N SER A 178 58.28 26.73 -18.11
CA SER A 178 57.02 27.46 -18.18
C SER A 178 57.22 28.85 -18.77
N CYS A 179 56.44 29.21 -19.78
CA CYS A 179 56.47 30.52 -20.43
C CYS A 179 55.05 31.10 -20.49
N ASN A 180 54.91 32.42 -20.51
CA ASN A 180 53.59 33.07 -20.68
C ASN A 180 53.05 32.79 -22.08
N PHE A 181 51.87 32.20 -22.21
CA PHE A 181 51.33 31.80 -23.51
C PHE A 181 51.03 32.98 -24.46
N GLN A 182 50.56 34.11 -23.92
CA GLN A 182 50.14 35.29 -24.72
C GLN A 182 51.30 36.06 -25.34
N SER A 183 52.54 35.83 -24.91
CA SER A 183 53.69 36.53 -25.47
C SER A 183 54.08 36.01 -26.87
N GLY A 184 53.64 34.80 -27.26
CA GLY A 184 54.04 34.13 -28.50
C GLY A 184 55.53 33.77 -28.58
N LYS A 185 56.32 34.16 -27.58
CA LYS A 185 57.76 33.95 -27.50
C LYS A 185 58.25 33.90 -26.06
N CYS A 186 59.37 33.22 -25.84
CA CYS A 186 60.04 33.13 -24.55
C CYS A 186 61.53 32.87 -24.72
N PHE A 187 62.32 33.18 -23.71
CA PHE A 187 63.73 32.80 -23.63
C PHE A 187 63.95 31.99 -22.36
N ASP A 188 64.54 30.81 -22.49
CA ASP A 188 65.02 29.99 -21.37
C ASP A 188 66.49 29.62 -21.63
N ALA A 189 67.29 29.52 -20.57
CA ALA A 189 68.72 29.25 -20.70
C ALA A 189 69.03 27.89 -21.35
N ASP A 190 68.17 26.89 -21.15
CA ASP A 190 68.37 25.54 -21.68
C ASP A 190 67.76 25.39 -23.09
N LEU A 191 66.62 26.06 -23.33
CA LEU A 191 65.86 25.95 -24.58
C LEU A 191 66.27 26.99 -25.64
N GLY A 192 66.82 28.13 -25.22
CA GLY A 192 67.05 29.30 -26.06
C GLY A 192 65.80 30.13 -26.30
N TYR A 193 65.75 30.79 -27.46
CA TYR A 193 64.56 31.50 -27.90
C TYR A 193 63.54 30.51 -28.44
N VAL A 194 62.34 30.54 -27.87
CA VAL A 194 61.23 29.66 -28.23
C VAL A 194 60.09 30.51 -28.77
N PHE A 195 59.50 30.09 -29.88
CA PHE A 195 58.41 30.76 -30.57
C PHE A 195 57.26 29.79 -30.79
N TRP A 196 56.03 30.29 -30.66
CA TRP A 196 54.82 29.55 -31.01
C TRP A 196 53.77 30.51 -31.55
N GLU A 197 52.92 30.00 -32.42
CA GLU A 197 51.80 30.77 -32.93
C GLU A 197 50.68 30.74 -31.89
N ILE A 198 50.17 31.92 -31.54
CA ILE A 198 48.93 32.02 -30.76
C ILE A 198 47.80 31.69 -31.75
N PRO A 199 47.16 30.52 -31.63
CA PRO A 199 46.09 30.15 -32.51
C PRO A 199 44.99 31.19 -32.39
N LYS A 200 44.65 31.84 -33.50
CA LYS A 200 43.49 32.73 -33.53
C LYS A 200 42.26 31.91 -33.12
N PRO A 201 41.37 32.46 -32.28
CA PRO A 201 40.09 31.82 -32.02
C PRO A 201 39.36 31.67 -33.35
N ASP A 202 39.12 30.43 -33.77
CA ASP A 202 38.35 30.17 -34.98
C ASP A 202 36.88 30.43 -34.67
N CYS A 203 36.30 31.40 -35.36
CA CYS A 203 34.94 31.90 -35.11
C CYS A 203 33.87 31.02 -35.80
N SER A 204 33.96 29.71 -35.64
CA SER A 204 32.76 28.84 -35.52
C SER A 204 32.23 28.79 -34.07
N GLY A 205 32.88 29.52 -33.16
CA GLY A 205 32.27 30.17 -32.00
C GLY A 205 32.02 29.26 -30.80
N GLU A 206 32.98 29.30 -29.87
CA GLU A 206 33.00 28.87 -28.46
C GLU A 206 34.23 28.00 -28.22
N ASP A 207 34.90 28.25 -27.09
CA ASP A 207 36.11 27.58 -26.63
C ASP A 207 36.10 26.08 -26.96
N PRO A 208 37.23 25.45 -27.34
CA PRO A 208 37.24 24.05 -27.67
C PRO A 208 36.64 23.25 -26.51
N LYS A 209 35.41 22.75 -26.70
CA LYS A 209 34.73 21.94 -25.70
C LYS A 209 34.99 20.48 -26.01
N SER A 210 35.43 19.73 -25.00
CA SER A 210 35.61 18.29 -25.08
C SER A 210 34.25 17.58 -24.97
N LEU A 211 34.07 16.51 -25.73
CA LEU A 211 32.86 15.69 -25.71
C LEU A 211 32.91 14.68 -24.56
N ILE A 212 31.95 14.76 -23.62
CA ILE A 212 31.83 13.80 -22.52
C ILE A 212 30.90 12.65 -22.87
N TYR A 213 29.72 12.98 -23.41
CA TYR A 213 28.68 12.00 -23.70
C TYR A 213 27.87 12.45 -24.91
N GLU A 214 27.59 11.52 -25.81
CA GLU A 214 26.61 11.69 -26.89
C GLU A 214 25.72 10.46 -26.93
N GLY A 215 24.40 10.66 -26.85
CA GLY A 215 23.47 9.54 -26.88
C GLY A 215 22.07 9.91 -26.39
N ASN A 216 21.26 8.90 -26.14
CA ASN A 216 19.93 9.07 -25.60
C ASN A 216 19.99 9.14 -24.08
N ALA A 217 19.49 10.21 -23.48
CA ALA A 217 19.37 10.37 -22.04
C ALA A 217 17.90 10.51 -21.61
N GLU A 218 17.65 10.28 -20.33
CA GLU A 218 16.34 10.48 -19.73
C GLU A 218 16.24 11.91 -19.20
N LEU A 219 15.31 12.69 -19.73
CA LEU A 219 14.93 13.99 -19.23
C LEU A 219 13.86 13.79 -18.16
N VAL A 220 14.22 14.08 -16.91
CA VAL A 220 13.33 14.00 -15.75
C VAL A 220 12.81 15.39 -15.44
N LEU A 221 11.49 15.56 -15.53
CA LEU A 221 10.77 16.78 -15.20
C LEU A 221 10.09 16.59 -13.84
N GLU A 222 10.53 17.34 -12.83
CA GLU A 222 9.89 17.37 -11.52
C GLU A 222 8.77 18.42 -11.48
N GLY A 223 7.72 18.17 -10.68
CA GLY A 223 6.59 19.09 -10.50
C GLY A 223 6.96 20.48 -9.91
N ASN A 224 8.18 20.67 -9.43
CA ASN A 224 8.72 21.97 -9.00
C ASN A 224 9.29 22.81 -10.17
N GLY A 225 9.30 22.27 -11.40
CA GLY A 225 9.86 22.91 -12.60
C GLY A 225 11.33 22.59 -12.87
N ASN A 226 12.00 21.82 -12.01
CA ASN A 226 13.38 21.38 -12.23
C ASN A 226 13.46 20.34 -13.34
N ARG A 227 14.55 20.42 -14.12
CA ARG A 227 14.82 19.57 -15.27
C ARG A 227 16.16 18.90 -15.11
N TYR A 228 16.18 17.58 -15.09
CA TYR A 228 17.40 16.80 -14.93
C TYR A 228 17.66 15.93 -16.15
N ILE A 229 18.92 15.83 -16.56
CA ILE A 229 19.38 14.81 -17.49
C ILE A 229 19.96 13.66 -16.70
N GLN A 230 19.45 12.46 -16.94
CA GLN A 230 19.90 11.23 -16.31
C GLN A 230 20.41 10.24 -17.36
N VAL A 231 21.59 9.68 -17.08
CA VAL A 231 22.21 8.62 -17.88
C VAL A 231 22.69 7.55 -16.92
N THR A 232 22.26 6.30 -17.13
CA THR A 232 22.57 5.14 -16.28
C THR A 232 22.97 3.89 -17.10
N HIS A 233 23.51 4.10 -18.31
CA HIS A 233 23.88 3.02 -19.22
C HIS A 233 25.25 3.27 -19.86
N SER A 234 25.83 2.24 -20.47
CA SER A 234 27.12 2.32 -21.16
C SER A 234 28.29 2.80 -20.27
N GLY A 235 28.24 2.50 -18.97
CA GLY A 235 29.28 2.91 -18.00
C GLY A 235 29.16 4.36 -17.50
N TYR A 236 28.11 5.08 -17.91
CA TYR A 236 27.78 6.41 -17.42
C TYR A 236 26.65 6.33 -16.40
N ASP A 237 26.92 6.83 -15.18
CA ASP A 237 25.95 6.94 -14.09
C ASP A 237 26.01 8.36 -13.51
N PHE A 238 25.20 9.26 -14.06
CA PHE A 238 25.11 10.63 -13.56
C PHE A 238 23.72 11.21 -13.77
N GLN A 239 23.41 12.22 -12.95
CA GLN A 239 22.24 13.05 -13.11
C GLN A 239 22.63 14.51 -12.92
N ILE A 240 22.34 15.35 -13.91
CA ILE A 240 22.76 16.74 -13.97
C ILE A 240 21.52 17.64 -14.04
N LEU A 241 21.45 18.62 -13.14
CA LEU A 241 20.43 19.66 -13.19
C LEU A 241 20.75 20.67 -14.31
N ILE A 242 19.75 20.94 -15.15
CA ILE A 242 19.81 21.95 -16.20
C ILE A 242 19.42 23.32 -15.63
N ARG A 243 20.21 24.35 -15.92
CA ARG A 243 19.88 25.75 -15.60
C ARG A 243 19.13 26.40 -16.76
N ASN A 244 18.44 27.50 -16.48
CA ASN A 244 17.73 28.28 -17.51
C ASN A 244 18.66 29.16 -18.36
N GLU A 245 19.93 29.31 -17.96
CA GLU A 245 20.94 30.04 -18.72
C GLU A 245 21.36 29.25 -19.98
N THR A 246 21.49 29.95 -21.11
CA THR A 246 21.82 29.35 -22.41
C THR A 246 22.96 30.07 -23.12
N LEU A 247 23.61 29.34 -24.01
CA LEU A 247 24.72 29.77 -24.87
C LEU A 247 24.62 29.07 -26.25
N TYR A 248 25.49 29.40 -27.20
CA TYR A 248 25.44 28.86 -28.56
C TYR A 248 26.74 28.13 -28.94
N LEU A 249 26.75 26.81 -28.78
CA LEU A 249 27.88 25.98 -29.19
C LEU A 249 27.74 25.60 -30.67
N CYS A 250 28.63 26.12 -31.53
CA CYS A 250 28.58 25.89 -32.98
C CYS A 250 27.21 26.25 -33.62
N GLY A 251 26.55 27.29 -33.11
CA GLY A 251 25.23 27.73 -33.58
C GLY A 251 24.04 26.92 -33.06
N ILE A 252 24.27 25.91 -32.21
CA ILE A 252 23.22 25.12 -31.56
C ILE A 252 23.01 25.64 -30.14
N LEU A 253 21.75 25.93 -29.79
CA LEU A 253 21.38 26.36 -28.45
C LEU A 253 21.79 25.28 -27.43
N THR A 254 22.51 25.72 -26.41
CA THR A 254 23.12 24.86 -25.40
C THR A 254 22.81 25.44 -24.03
N TRP A 255 22.56 24.58 -23.05
CA TRP A 255 22.13 24.97 -21.72
C TRP A 255 23.28 24.83 -20.73
N HIS A 256 23.37 25.78 -19.81
CA HIS A 256 24.20 25.65 -18.63
C HIS A 256 23.65 24.57 -17.71
N THR A 257 24.54 23.98 -16.91
CA THR A 257 24.17 23.00 -15.89
C THR A 257 24.50 23.51 -14.50
N GLU A 258 24.13 22.75 -13.46
CA GLU A 258 24.57 23.03 -12.09
C GLU A 258 26.10 23.12 -11.96
N HIS A 259 26.82 22.41 -12.83
CA HIS A 259 28.26 22.41 -12.89
C HIS A 259 28.80 23.49 -13.85
N PRO A 260 29.74 24.35 -13.42
CA PRO A 260 30.13 25.56 -14.15
C PRO A 260 30.78 25.29 -15.52
N ARG A 261 31.39 24.12 -15.69
CA ARG A 261 32.10 23.73 -16.92
C ARG A 261 31.35 22.70 -17.76
N LEU A 262 30.15 22.28 -17.36
CA LEU A 262 29.38 21.28 -18.10
C LEU A 262 28.18 21.94 -18.77
N TYR A 263 27.95 21.54 -20.01
CA TYR A 263 26.88 22.05 -20.83
C TYR A 263 26.11 20.91 -21.48
N VAL A 264 24.81 21.08 -21.61
CA VAL A 264 23.91 20.11 -22.25
C VAL A 264 23.37 20.73 -23.51
N THR A 265 23.48 20.01 -24.62
CA THR A 265 22.87 20.38 -25.90
C THR A 265 21.84 19.31 -26.26
N PHE A 266 20.60 19.72 -26.52
CA PHE A 266 19.57 18.81 -27.04
C PHE A 266 19.71 18.75 -28.57
N LEU A 267 19.79 17.54 -29.12
CA LEU A 267 19.91 17.31 -30.55
C LEU A 267 18.55 16.91 -31.14
N ASN A 268 18.09 17.64 -32.14
CA ASN A 268 16.92 17.22 -32.92
C ASN A 268 17.29 16.05 -33.84
N LYS A 269 16.29 15.25 -34.27
CA LYS A 269 16.48 14.09 -35.15
C LYS A 269 17.21 14.43 -36.47
N ASP A 270 17.04 15.66 -36.96
CA ASP A 270 17.58 16.13 -38.24
C ASP A 270 18.91 16.91 -38.10
N GLN A 271 19.40 17.11 -36.87
CA GLN A 271 20.67 17.79 -36.64
C GLN A 271 21.84 16.80 -36.64
N PRO A 272 22.91 17.06 -37.41
CA PRO A 272 24.13 16.26 -37.32
C PRO A 272 24.74 16.40 -35.92
N SER A 273 25.46 15.36 -35.49
CA SER A 273 26.22 15.43 -34.24
C SER A 273 27.17 16.63 -34.27
N LEU A 274 27.37 17.26 -33.12
CA LEU A 274 28.40 18.26 -32.95
C LEU A 274 29.74 17.60 -33.31
N ASN A 275 30.37 18.01 -34.41
CA ASN A 275 31.66 17.51 -34.90
C ASN A 275 32.82 17.93 -33.97
N LEU A 276 32.69 17.67 -32.68
CA LEU A 276 33.66 17.97 -31.64
C LEU A 276 34.72 16.86 -31.70
N ARG A 277 35.80 17.12 -32.45
CA ARG A 277 36.87 16.15 -32.75
C ARG A 277 37.86 15.92 -31.61
N TYR A 278 37.62 16.48 -30.43
CA TYR A 278 38.54 16.40 -29.31
C TYR A 278 37.95 15.48 -28.23
N PRO A 279 38.34 14.17 -28.21
CA PRO A 279 38.01 13.32 -27.07
C PRO A 279 38.66 13.90 -25.81
N VAL A 280 37.96 13.82 -24.68
CA VAL A 280 38.49 14.26 -23.38
C VAL A 280 39.82 13.54 -23.12
N LYS A 281 40.91 14.30 -23.04
CA LYS A 281 42.22 13.73 -22.68
C LYS A 281 42.24 13.39 -21.19
N SER A 282 43.02 12.40 -20.76
CA SER A 282 43.11 12.01 -19.34
C SER A 282 43.48 13.17 -18.40
N GLN A 283 44.19 14.18 -18.91
CA GLN A 283 44.60 15.39 -18.20
C GLN A 283 43.43 16.38 -17.96
N GLU A 284 42.33 16.26 -18.71
CA GLU A 284 41.16 17.14 -18.63
C GLU A 284 40.06 16.61 -17.68
N VAL A 285 40.16 15.33 -17.30
CA VAL A 285 39.21 14.67 -16.39
C VAL A 285 39.42 15.18 -14.97
N SER A 286 38.48 15.98 -14.47
CA SER A 286 38.46 16.34 -13.05
C SER A 286 37.82 15.22 -12.24
N MET A 287 38.65 14.46 -11.51
CA MET A 287 38.18 13.37 -10.66
C MET A 287 37.24 13.87 -9.56
N LEU A 288 37.47 15.07 -9.02
CA LEU A 288 36.57 15.71 -8.04
C LEU A 288 35.16 15.94 -8.62
N ASN A 289 35.07 16.43 -9.85
CA ASN A 289 33.79 16.70 -10.51
C ASN A 289 33.04 15.40 -10.86
N TYR A 290 33.77 14.36 -11.26
CA TYR A 290 33.21 13.02 -11.48
C TYR A 290 32.64 12.44 -10.17
N ILE A 291 33.41 12.48 -9.07
CA ILE A 291 32.99 11.99 -7.76
C ILE A 291 31.77 12.78 -7.26
N ASN A 292 31.80 14.11 -7.34
CA ASN A 292 30.69 14.97 -6.91
C ASN A 292 29.40 14.66 -7.69
N SER A 293 29.49 14.50 -9.01
CA SER A 293 28.33 14.15 -9.85
C SER A 293 27.71 12.81 -9.44
N LYS A 294 28.54 11.82 -9.13
CA LYS A 294 28.09 10.49 -8.70
C LYS A 294 27.51 10.49 -7.29
N ILE A 295 28.09 11.25 -6.37
CA ILE A 295 27.58 11.45 -5.00
C ILE A 295 26.21 12.14 -5.04
N VAL A 296 26.08 13.22 -5.82
CA VAL A 296 24.81 13.95 -5.98
C VAL A 296 23.73 13.04 -6.57
N TYR A 297 24.04 12.28 -7.61
CA TYR A 297 23.14 11.28 -8.17
C TYR A 297 22.70 10.25 -7.10
N SER A 298 23.65 9.70 -6.34
CA SER A 298 23.38 8.74 -5.28
C SER A 298 22.44 9.31 -4.21
N PHE A 299 22.70 10.52 -3.71
CA PHE A 299 21.83 11.17 -2.74
C PHE A 299 20.42 11.43 -3.28
N ARG A 300 20.30 11.87 -4.53
CA ARG A 300 18.99 12.08 -5.19
C ARG A 300 18.23 10.76 -5.33
N HIS A 301 18.90 9.70 -5.78
CA HIS A 301 18.31 8.37 -5.90
C HIS A 301 17.84 7.83 -4.55
N VAL A 302 18.68 7.89 -3.51
CA VAL A 302 18.32 7.45 -2.15
C VAL A 302 17.14 8.24 -1.61
N ARG A 303 17.14 9.56 -1.77
CA ARG A 303 16.03 10.42 -1.36
C ARG A 303 14.72 9.98 -2.03
N GLU A 304 14.78 9.71 -3.33
CA GLU A 304 13.61 9.25 -4.09
C GLU A 304 13.11 7.89 -3.61
N SER A 305 14.01 6.92 -3.40
CA SER A 305 13.66 5.61 -2.85
C SER A 305 13.01 5.71 -1.46
N VAL A 306 13.53 6.56 -0.58
CA VAL A 306 12.97 6.78 0.77
C VAL A 306 11.57 7.37 0.71
N ILE A 307 11.35 8.35 -0.16
CA ILE A 307 10.04 9.00 -0.29
C ILE A 307 9.02 8.03 -0.90
N ASN A 308 9.41 7.26 -1.91
CA ASN A 308 8.55 6.23 -2.48
C ASN A 308 8.19 5.16 -1.44
N LEU A 309 9.17 4.70 -0.66
CA LEU A 309 8.91 3.77 0.44
C LEU A 309 7.95 4.34 1.48
N PHE A 310 8.12 5.60 1.87
CA PHE A 310 7.22 6.28 2.81
C PHE A 310 5.79 6.36 2.28
N ASN A 311 5.61 6.72 1.00
CA ASN A 311 4.29 6.78 0.37
C ASN A 311 3.63 5.39 0.31
N THR A 312 4.38 4.36 -0.06
CA THR A 312 3.91 2.96 -0.04
C THR A 312 3.45 2.55 1.36
N PHE A 313 4.27 2.80 2.40
CA PHE A 313 3.88 2.49 3.79
C PHE A 313 2.65 3.27 4.25
N LYS A 314 2.53 4.55 3.88
CA LYS A 314 1.34 5.37 4.19
C LYS A 314 0.09 4.73 3.57
N GLN A 315 0.18 4.28 2.32
CA GLN A 315 -0.91 3.62 1.60
C GLN A 315 -1.26 2.25 2.22
N ASP A 316 -0.26 1.42 2.51
CA ASP A 316 -0.47 0.10 3.11
C ASP A 316 -1.07 0.19 4.51
N ARG A 317 -0.65 1.17 5.30
CA ARG A 317 -1.24 1.44 6.61
C ARG A 317 -2.70 1.84 6.50
N CYS A 318 -3.04 2.69 5.53
CA CYS A 318 -4.43 3.07 5.26
C CYS A 318 -5.27 1.85 4.84
N LYS A 319 -4.80 1.05 3.86
CA LYS A 319 -5.48 -0.17 3.40
C LYS A 319 -5.67 -1.18 4.53
N THR A 320 -4.65 -1.39 5.36
CA THR A 320 -4.72 -2.29 6.51
C THR A 320 -5.74 -1.79 7.54
N HIS A 321 -5.75 -0.49 7.83
CA HIS A 321 -6.75 0.09 8.72
C HIS A 321 -8.17 -0.04 8.18
N ASN A 322 -8.37 0.13 6.87
CA ASN A 322 -9.66 -0.10 6.22
C ASN A 322 -10.09 -1.57 6.36
N ARG A 323 -9.20 -2.55 6.14
CA ARG A 323 -9.52 -3.98 6.37
C ARG A 323 -9.94 -4.28 7.81
N ILE A 324 -9.25 -3.69 8.79
CA ILE A 324 -9.64 -3.83 10.21
C ILE A 324 -11.03 -3.21 10.44
N THR A 325 -11.29 -2.06 9.83
CA THR A 325 -12.58 -1.36 9.92
C THR A 325 -13.70 -2.18 9.27
N GLU A 326 -13.46 -2.79 8.11
CA GLU A 326 -14.40 -3.70 7.43
C GLU A 326 -14.72 -4.95 8.28
N ASN A 327 -13.71 -5.51 8.95
CA ASN A 327 -13.91 -6.60 9.91
C ASN A 327 -14.77 -6.17 11.09
N LEU A 328 -14.54 -4.96 11.62
CA LEU A 328 -15.38 -4.38 12.68
C LEU A 328 -16.81 -4.11 12.19
N MET A 329 -17.00 -3.64 10.95
CA MET A 329 -18.33 -3.46 10.35
C MET A 329 -19.06 -4.81 10.22
N THR A 330 -18.36 -5.87 9.80
CA THR A 330 -18.90 -7.24 9.74
C THR A 330 -19.29 -7.73 11.14
N LEU A 331 -18.45 -7.44 12.15
CA LEU A 331 -18.75 -7.74 13.55
C LEU A 331 -19.98 -6.97 14.06
N ALA A 332 -20.18 -5.72 13.63
CA ALA A 332 -21.35 -4.92 13.99
C ALA A 332 -22.65 -5.54 13.45
N THR A 333 -22.62 -6.17 12.29
CA THR A 333 -23.78 -6.84 11.69
C THR A 333 -24.06 -8.20 12.35
N THR A 334 -23.01 -9.00 12.58
CA THR A 334 -23.13 -10.37 13.11
C THR A 334 -23.31 -10.42 14.63
N SER A 335 -22.64 -9.53 15.37
CA SER A 335 -22.69 -9.47 16.83
C SER A 335 -22.48 -8.04 17.33
N PRO A 336 -23.54 -7.21 17.39
CA PRO A 336 -23.45 -5.81 17.82
C PRO A 336 -22.80 -5.63 19.20
N LYS A 337 -23.05 -6.56 20.13
CA LYS A 337 -22.46 -6.55 21.48
C LYS A 337 -20.94 -6.70 21.47
N GLU A 338 -20.40 -7.54 20.59
CA GLU A 338 -18.95 -7.77 20.48
C GLU A 338 -18.28 -6.62 19.73
N PHE A 339 -18.96 -6.06 18.72
CA PHE A 339 -18.51 -4.82 18.08
C PHE A 339 -18.41 -3.66 19.09
N ALA A 340 -19.43 -3.46 19.93
CA ALA A 340 -19.41 -2.40 20.93
C ALA A 340 -18.22 -2.53 21.90
N TYR A 341 -17.92 -3.75 22.34
CA TYR A 341 -16.75 -4.02 23.16
C TYR A 341 -15.44 -3.81 22.40
N ALA A 342 -15.33 -4.27 21.15
CA ALA A 342 -14.11 -4.13 20.36
C ALA A 342 -13.82 -2.67 19.97
N TYR A 343 -14.86 -1.88 19.72
CA TYR A 343 -14.75 -0.49 19.27
C TYR A 343 -14.66 0.51 20.44
N GLY A 344 -15.51 0.37 21.46
CA GLY A 344 -15.61 1.30 22.60
C GLY A 344 -15.01 0.77 23.92
N GLY A 345 -14.93 -0.54 24.09
CA GLY A 345 -14.46 -1.18 25.33
C GLY A 345 -15.59 -1.53 26.31
N PRO A 346 -15.27 -1.80 27.59
CA PRO A 346 -16.27 -2.10 28.63
C PRO A 346 -17.28 -0.96 28.82
N GLY A 347 -18.55 -1.30 29.03
CA GLY A 347 -19.61 -0.33 29.24
C GLY A 347 -20.23 0.28 27.99
N TYR A 348 -19.79 -0.14 26.80
CA TYR A 348 -20.43 0.21 25.54
C TYR A 348 -21.33 -0.93 25.04
N THR A 349 -22.51 -0.57 24.55
CA THR A 349 -23.45 -1.48 23.90
C THR A 349 -23.77 -0.96 22.50
N ALA A 350 -24.21 -1.83 21.60
CA ALA A 350 -24.61 -1.40 20.28
C ALA A 350 -25.83 -2.15 19.76
N THR A 351 -26.57 -1.48 18.88
CA THR A 351 -27.68 -2.08 18.14
C THR A 351 -27.61 -1.69 16.68
N THR A 352 -27.76 -2.69 15.81
CA THR A 352 -27.74 -2.49 14.35
C THR A 352 -29.17 -2.31 13.84
N ARG A 353 -29.36 -1.34 12.95
CA ARG A 353 -30.64 -1.01 12.31
C ARG A 353 -30.37 -0.59 10.87
N GLY A 354 -30.75 -1.45 9.91
CA GLY A 354 -30.37 -1.25 8.52
C GLY A 354 -28.85 -1.25 8.36
N GLU A 355 -28.31 -0.29 7.61
CA GLU A 355 -26.88 -0.15 7.32
C GLU A 355 -26.12 0.73 8.34
N VAL A 356 -26.73 0.95 9.52
CA VAL A 356 -26.17 1.79 10.58
C VAL A 356 -26.11 1.00 11.89
N VAL A 357 -25.01 1.15 12.60
CA VAL A 357 -24.88 0.70 13.99
C VAL A 357 -24.96 1.90 14.93
N TYR A 358 -25.82 1.78 15.95
CA TYR A 358 -25.93 2.76 17.02
C TYR A 358 -25.12 2.28 18.21
N LEU A 359 -24.05 3.01 18.53
CA LEU A 359 -23.18 2.76 19.68
C LEU A 359 -23.65 3.63 20.86
N ALA A 360 -23.95 2.98 21.99
CA ALA A 360 -24.39 3.61 23.22
C ALA A 360 -23.37 3.40 24.34
N GLN A 361 -23.09 4.46 25.11
CA GLN A 361 -22.27 4.41 26.32
C GLN A 361 -23.17 4.31 27.56
N CYS A 362 -22.92 3.30 28.40
CA CYS A 362 -23.67 3.05 29.62
C CYS A 362 -22.96 3.62 30.86
N ASN A 363 -23.72 3.91 31.92
CA ASN A 363 -23.18 4.58 33.10
C ASN A 363 -22.57 3.57 34.08
N PRO A 364 -21.38 3.84 34.65
CA PRO A 364 -20.75 2.95 35.62
C PRO A 364 -21.50 2.94 36.96
N VAL A 365 -21.67 1.75 37.53
CA VAL A 365 -22.35 1.50 38.81
C VAL A 365 -21.58 0.48 39.65
N LEU A 366 -21.60 0.66 40.96
CA LEU A 366 -20.97 -0.28 41.90
C LEU A 366 -21.90 -1.45 42.22
N VAL A 367 -21.37 -2.67 42.11
CA VAL A 367 -22.11 -3.90 42.40
C VAL A 367 -21.30 -4.85 43.28
N SER A 368 -21.99 -5.73 44.00
CA SER A 368 -21.39 -6.81 44.79
C SER A 368 -21.77 -8.17 44.21
N PRO A 369 -20.93 -9.20 44.25
CA PRO A 369 -21.30 -10.55 43.84
C PRO A 369 -22.55 -11.06 44.57
N ASP A 370 -23.47 -11.68 43.85
CA ASP A 370 -24.63 -12.34 44.46
C ASP A 370 -24.32 -13.81 44.77
N LEU A 371 -23.96 -14.07 46.02
CA LEU A 371 -23.63 -15.42 46.49
C LEU A 371 -24.88 -16.25 46.87
N SER A 372 -26.08 -15.68 46.80
CA SER A 372 -27.31 -16.41 47.16
C SER A 372 -27.84 -17.32 46.05
N ARG A 373 -27.32 -17.18 44.82
CA ARG A 373 -27.66 -18.06 43.69
C ARG A 373 -26.68 -19.24 43.62
N VAL A 374 -27.23 -20.45 43.74
CA VAL A 374 -26.47 -21.72 43.73
C VAL A 374 -26.32 -22.29 42.31
N ASP A 375 -27.14 -21.85 41.37
CA ASP A 375 -27.10 -22.27 39.96
C ASP A 375 -25.92 -21.63 39.19
N CYS A 376 -25.45 -22.32 38.14
CA CYS A 376 -24.41 -21.80 37.24
C CYS A 376 -25.01 -20.94 36.15
N TYR A 377 -24.36 -19.80 35.87
CA TYR A 377 -24.76 -18.87 34.83
C TYR A 377 -23.57 -18.50 33.97
N SER A 378 -23.81 -18.17 32.70
CA SER A 378 -22.79 -17.65 31.78
C SER A 378 -22.34 -16.23 32.20
N GLU A 379 -23.29 -15.43 32.70
CA GLU A 379 -23.08 -14.10 33.23
C GLU A 379 -22.96 -14.13 34.76
N MET A 380 -22.14 -13.22 35.31
CA MET A 380 -21.84 -13.22 36.74
C MET A 380 -23.03 -12.68 37.55
N PRO A 381 -23.58 -13.44 38.51
CA PRO A 381 -24.63 -12.94 39.40
C PRO A 381 -24.11 -11.81 40.29
N VAL A 382 -24.81 -10.68 40.32
CA VAL A 382 -24.44 -9.49 41.10
C VAL A 382 -25.66 -8.85 41.77
N LYS A 383 -25.46 -8.18 42.90
CA LYS A 383 -26.45 -7.35 43.59
C LYS A 383 -26.14 -5.88 43.38
N ILE A 384 -27.19 -5.12 43.05
CA ILE A 384 -27.21 -3.66 43.03
C ILE A 384 -28.19 -3.21 44.12
N GLY A 385 -27.66 -2.79 45.28
CA GLY A 385 -28.46 -2.62 46.49
C GLY A 385 -29.18 -3.91 46.87
N ASN A 386 -30.51 -3.90 46.89
CA ASN A 386 -31.35 -5.07 47.20
C ASN A 386 -31.83 -5.86 45.96
N ARG A 387 -31.45 -5.46 44.74
CA ARG A 387 -31.87 -6.13 43.50
C ARG A 387 -30.77 -7.05 42.99
N SER A 388 -31.15 -8.27 42.61
CA SER A 388 -30.24 -9.22 41.97
C SER A 388 -30.32 -9.10 40.45
N MET A 389 -29.17 -8.93 39.81
CA MET A 389 -28.96 -8.72 38.38
C MET A 389 -27.82 -9.65 37.92
N PHE A 390 -27.52 -9.63 36.63
CA PHE A 390 -26.36 -10.33 36.08
C PHE A 390 -25.44 -9.35 35.37
N MET A 391 -24.13 -9.58 35.45
CA MET A 391 -23.11 -8.79 34.79
C MET A 391 -22.52 -9.59 33.63
N ALA A 392 -22.67 -9.08 32.41
CA ALA A 392 -22.17 -9.72 31.21
C ALA A 392 -20.62 -9.84 31.24
N PRO A 393 -20.05 -10.97 30.80
CA PRO A 393 -18.61 -11.14 30.72
C PRO A 393 -17.98 -10.16 29.71
N ARG A 394 -16.75 -9.72 29.97
CA ARG A 394 -15.98 -8.72 29.19
C ARG A 394 -16.58 -7.31 29.17
N SER A 395 -17.81 -7.12 28.69
CA SER A 395 -18.45 -5.80 28.57
C SER A 395 -18.90 -5.22 29.91
N ARG A 396 -19.11 -6.06 30.93
CA ARG A 396 -19.57 -5.70 32.29
C ARG A 396 -20.92 -4.96 32.31
N ILE A 397 -21.73 -5.11 31.27
CA ILE A 397 -23.08 -4.54 31.21
C ILE A 397 -24.02 -5.33 32.11
N LEU A 398 -24.87 -4.62 32.85
CA LEU A 398 -25.91 -5.21 33.67
C LEU A 398 -27.11 -5.63 32.82
N ILE A 399 -27.52 -6.89 33.00
CA ILE A 399 -28.69 -7.47 32.38
C ILE A 399 -29.62 -8.05 33.46
N PRO A 400 -30.95 -8.01 33.25
CA PRO A 400 -31.92 -8.46 34.25
C PRO A 400 -32.00 -9.99 34.35
N VAL A 401 -31.68 -10.70 33.26
CA VAL A 401 -31.81 -12.16 33.15
C VAL A 401 -30.48 -12.75 32.70
N GLY A 402 -30.05 -13.83 33.36
CA GLY A 402 -28.83 -14.55 33.05
C GLY A 402 -29.13 -15.88 32.35
N THR A 403 -28.17 -16.34 31.56
CA THR A 403 -28.22 -17.60 30.84
C THR A 403 -27.82 -18.73 31.79
N LYS A 404 -28.79 -19.54 32.23
CA LYS A 404 -28.54 -20.70 33.11
C LYS A 404 -27.77 -21.78 32.36
N LEU A 405 -26.74 -22.33 32.99
CA LEU A 405 -25.88 -23.39 32.49
C LEU A 405 -25.93 -24.60 33.42
N GLU A 406 -25.61 -25.77 32.87
CA GLU A 406 -25.34 -26.95 33.69
C GLU A 406 -24.01 -26.78 34.44
N CYS A 407 -24.02 -27.05 35.74
CA CYS A 407 -22.83 -26.94 36.58
C CYS A 407 -21.91 -28.14 36.38
N LEU A 408 -20.86 -27.97 35.58
CA LEU A 408 -19.81 -28.97 35.36
C LEU A 408 -18.52 -28.56 36.09
N PRO A 409 -17.99 -29.37 37.04
CA PRO A 409 -16.84 -29.00 37.87
C PRO A 409 -15.61 -28.53 37.08
N ASP A 410 -15.33 -29.15 35.93
CA ASP A 410 -14.14 -28.84 35.11
C ASP A 410 -14.39 -27.74 34.07
N MET A 411 -15.66 -27.40 33.80
CA MET A 411 -16.09 -26.43 32.78
C MET A 411 -16.90 -25.28 33.38
N MET A 412 -16.58 -24.91 34.62
CA MET A 412 -17.22 -23.77 35.29
C MET A 412 -16.96 -22.45 34.54
N PRO A 413 -17.97 -21.57 34.41
CA PRO A 413 -17.78 -20.21 33.90
C PRO A 413 -16.75 -19.43 34.71
N LYS A 414 -15.74 -18.88 34.01
CA LYS A 414 -14.65 -18.11 34.63
C LYS A 414 -14.76 -16.63 34.25
N TYR A 415 -14.61 -15.77 35.23
CA TYR A 415 -14.72 -14.31 35.11
C TYR A 415 -13.38 -13.67 35.43
N ASN A 416 -12.94 -12.75 34.55
CA ASN A 416 -11.73 -11.97 34.78
C ASN A 416 -12.05 -10.71 35.61
N ILE A 417 -11.53 -10.68 36.83
CA ILE A 417 -11.64 -9.56 37.77
C ILE A 417 -10.22 -9.14 38.14
N ASP A 418 -9.86 -7.91 37.76
CA ASP A 418 -8.55 -7.29 38.03
C ASP A 418 -7.34 -8.17 37.65
N GLY A 419 -7.43 -8.84 36.49
CA GLY A 419 -6.36 -9.69 35.95
C GLY A 419 -6.29 -11.09 36.57
N LYS A 420 -7.20 -11.42 37.48
CA LYS A 420 -7.31 -12.75 38.09
C LYS A 420 -8.63 -13.41 37.66
N TRP A 421 -8.60 -14.73 37.52
CA TRP A 421 -9.76 -15.50 37.11
C TRP A 421 -10.47 -16.08 38.32
N TYR A 422 -11.79 -15.92 38.35
CA TYR A 422 -12.65 -16.43 39.41
C TYR A 422 -13.81 -17.23 38.83
N HIS A 423 -14.27 -18.23 39.57
CA HIS A 423 -15.54 -18.91 39.31
C HIS A 423 -16.39 -18.89 40.57
N THR A 424 -17.70 -18.96 40.39
CA THR A 424 -18.67 -18.98 41.50
C THR A 424 -18.82 -20.39 42.05
N THR A 425 -18.77 -20.53 43.37
CA THR A 425 -19.07 -21.78 44.09
C THR A 425 -20.09 -21.52 45.19
N THR A 426 -20.61 -22.60 45.79
CA THR A 426 -21.49 -22.56 46.97
C THR A 426 -20.87 -21.84 48.17
N HIS A 427 -19.54 -21.73 48.21
CA HIS A 427 -18.78 -21.10 49.29
C HIS A 427 -18.30 -19.67 48.96
N GLY A 428 -18.62 -19.15 47.78
CA GLY A 428 -18.25 -17.80 47.34
C GLY A 428 -17.54 -17.76 45.99
N LEU A 429 -16.76 -16.70 45.77
CA LEU A 429 -15.90 -16.59 44.59
C LEU A 429 -14.56 -17.28 44.88
N MET A 430 -14.24 -18.31 44.10
CA MET A 430 -12.96 -19.01 44.18
C MET A 430 -12.07 -18.62 43.01
N GLN A 431 -10.81 -18.31 43.30
CA GLN A 431 -9.81 -18.01 42.28
C GLN A 431 -9.45 -19.30 41.53
N SER A 432 -9.39 -19.23 40.20
CA SER A 432 -8.96 -20.32 39.31
C SER A 432 -7.65 -19.98 38.59
N PRO A 433 -6.90 -20.98 38.09
CA PRO A 433 -5.77 -20.75 37.20
C PRO A 433 -6.17 -19.96 35.94
N SER A 434 -5.28 -19.09 35.48
CA SER A 434 -5.48 -18.31 34.26
C SER A 434 -5.50 -19.22 33.02
N PRO A 435 -6.49 -19.06 32.11
CA PRO A 435 -6.47 -19.72 30.80
C PRO A 435 -5.26 -19.31 29.95
N ARG A 436 -4.89 -20.15 28.99
CA ARG A 436 -3.85 -19.82 27.98
C ARG A 436 -4.36 -18.72 27.04
N THR A 437 -3.47 -17.81 26.65
CA THR A 437 -3.79 -16.71 25.73
C THR A 437 -3.53 -17.15 24.28
N ILE A 438 -4.46 -16.82 23.37
CA ILE A 438 -4.27 -17.04 21.93
C ILE A 438 -3.19 -16.07 21.42
N SER A 439 -2.13 -16.63 20.83
CA SER A 439 -1.10 -15.90 20.07
C SER A 439 -1.42 -15.90 18.57
N PRO A 440 -0.81 -14.98 17.78
CA PRO A 440 -0.86 -15.05 16.32
C PRO A 440 -0.33 -16.38 15.75
N GLU A 441 0.62 -16.99 16.46
CA GLU A 441 1.07 -18.36 16.20
C GLU A 441 0.10 -19.37 16.84
N PRO A 442 -0.26 -20.46 16.14
CA PRO A 442 -1.17 -21.47 16.68
C PRO A 442 -0.59 -22.07 17.96
N ILE A 443 -1.42 -22.17 19.00
CA ILE A 443 -1.04 -22.86 20.22
C ILE A 443 -0.84 -24.34 19.88
N ASP A 444 0.28 -24.95 20.28
CA ASP A 444 0.44 -26.40 20.23
C ASP A 444 -0.64 -27.06 21.10
N TYR A 445 -1.61 -27.70 20.43
CA TYR A 445 -2.64 -28.52 21.05
C TYR A 445 -2.36 -29.99 20.74
N GLU A 446 -2.35 -30.83 21.77
CA GLU A 446 -2.40 -32.28 21.60
C GLU A 446 -3.84 -32.72 21.83
N PHE A 447 -4.46 -33.28 20.78
CA PHE A 447 -5.76 -33.92 20.91
C PHE A 447 -5.52 -35.33 21.46
N GLU A 448 -5.64 -35.50 22.77
CA GLU A 448 -5.75 -36.84 23.34
C GLU A 448 -7.15 -37.38 23.03
N PRO A 449 -7.29 -38.44 22.22
CA PRO A 449 -8.58 -39.05 22.00
C PRO A 449 -9.05 -39.63 23.33
N LEU A 450 -10.24 -39.20 23.77
CA LEU A 450 -10.91 -39.73 24.95
C LEU A 450 -11.39 -41.16 24.68
N THR A 451 -10.48 -42.13 24.61
CA THR A 451 -10.79 -43.54 24.43
C THR A 451 -11.31 -44.14 25.73
N GLY A 452 -12.45 -44.84 25.68
CA GLY A 452 -12.98 -45.60 26.82
C GLY A 452 -13.94 -44.87 27.77
N ILE A 453 -14.36 -43.62 27.49
CA ILE A 453 -15.35 -42.93 28.35
C ILE A 453 -16.68 -43.70 28.43
N SER A 454 -17.11 -44.36 27.34
CA SER A 454 -18.39 -45.08 27.30
C SER A 454 -18.36 -46.47 27.94
N GLU A 455 -17.19 -47.04 28.21
CA GLU A 455 -17.03 -48.43 28.64
C GLU A 455 -16.28 -48.50 29.98
N GLY A 456 -17.04 -48.47 31.08
CA GLY A 456 -16.55 -48.89 32.40
C GLY A 456 -15.74 -47.87 33.22
N GLY A 457 -16.00 -46.57 33.05
CA GLY A 457 -15.32 -45.50 33.81
C GLY A 457 -15.86 -45.24 35.22
N LEU A 458 -15.13 -44.40 35.97
CA LEU A 458 -15.52 -43.86 37.29
C LEU A 458 -16.80 -43.00 37.27
N TYR A 459 -17.24 -42.57 36.08
CA TYR A 459 -18.37 -41.66 35.87
C TYR A 459 -19.57 -42.41 35.29
N SER A 460 -20.78 -42.02 35.71
CA SER A 460 -22.01 -42.58 35.15
C SER A 460 -22.24 -42.11 33.71
N SER A 461 -22.95 -42.92 32.91
CA SER A 461 -23.35 -42.57 31.54
C SER A 461 -24.13 -41.24 31.47
N GLU A 462 -24.88 -40.91 32.52
CA GLU A 462 -25.62 -39.64 32.64
C GLU A 462 -24.67 -38.43 32.73
N ILE A 463 -23.56 -38.54 33.47
CA ILE A 463 -22.56 -37.47 33.59
C ILE A 463 -21.88 -37.24 32.24
N ILE A 464 -21.54 -38.33 31.54
CA ILE A 464 -20.91 -38.27 30.22
C ILE A 464 -21.81 -37.58 29.21
N GLU A 465 -23.10 -37.92 29.19
CA GLU A 465 -24.09 -37.30 28.32
C GLU A 465 -24.21 -35.79 28.58
N LYS A 466 -24.18 -35.36 29.85
CA LYS A 466 -24.19 -33.93 30.22
C LYS A 466 -22.96 -33.19 29.68
N TYR A 467 -21.77 -33.76 29.80
CA TYR A 467 -20.53 -33.18 29.27
C TYR A 467 -20.56 -33.10 27.74
N GLN A 468 -20.98 -34.17 27.06
CA GLN A 468 -21.12 -34.17 25.60
C GLN A 468 -22.09 -33.09 25.16
N LYS A 469 -23.28 -33.03 25.76
CA LYS A 469 -24.30 -32.01 25.44
C LYS A 469 -23.78 -30.59 25.65
N ALA A 470 -23.01 -30.33 26.71
CA ALA A 470 -22.42 -29.03 26.97
C ALA A 470 -21.39 -28.60 25.90
N VAL A 471 -20.56 -29.54 25.42
CA VAL A 471 -19.56 -29.26 24.37
C VAL A 471 -20.21 -28.95 23.02
N VAL A 472 -21.27 -29.67 22.63
CA VAL A 472 -21.93 -29.47 21.34
C VAL A 472 -22.97 -28.33 21.38
N ALA A 473 -23.39 -27.87 22.56
CA ALA A 473 -24.46 -26.87 22.72
C ALA A 473 -24.30 -25.63 21.83
N PRO A 474 -23.13 -24.97 21.73
CA PRO A 474 -22.97 -23.79 20.88
C PRO A 474 -23.23 -24.07 19.39
N ALA A 475 -22.86 -25.25 18.90
CA ALA A 475 -23.03 -25.61 17.49
C ALA A 475 -24.50 -25.88 17.11
N VAL A 476 -25.34 -26.26 18.08
CA VAL A 476 -26.75 -26.59 17.86
C VAL A 476 -27.67 -25.42 18.21
N GLN A 477 -27.18 -24.42 18.94
CA GLN A 477 -27.96 -23.29 19.45
C GLN A 477 -28.68 -22.51 18.34
N ASP A 478 -28.02 -22.20 17.22
CA ASP A 478 -28.63 -21.47 16.10
C ASP A 478 -29.74 -22.27 15.41
N VAL A 479 -29.57 -23.59 15.32
CA VAL A 479 -30.58 -24.50 14.75
C VAL A 479 -31.80 -24.57 15.67
N ILE A 480 -31.59 -24.65 16.98
CA ILE A 480 -32.67 -24.70 17.96
C ILE A 480 -33.41 -23.37 18.02
N THR A 481 -32.71 -22.23 18.07
CA THR A 481 -33.37 -20.91 18.13
C THR A 481 -34.23 -20.66 16.89
N ALA A 482 -33.73 -20.96 15.69
CA ALA A 482 -34.50 -20.86 14.46
C ALA A 482 -35.75 -21.77 14.48
N ARG A 483 -35.61 -23.02 14.97
CA ARG A 483 -36.75 -23.95 15.11
C ARG A 483 -37.75 -23.54 16.17
N VAL A 484 -37.30 -22.97 17.28
CA VAL A 484 -38.17 -22.41 18.32
C VAL A 484 -38.97 -21.25 17.74
N VAL A 485 -38.32 -20.32 17.03
CA VAL A 485 -39.01 -19.21 16.36
C VAL A 485 -40.03 -19.72 15.34
N ALA A 486 -39.63 -20.66 14.47
CA ALA A 486 -40.52 -21.29 13.50
C ALA A 486 -41.67 -22.09 14.14
N SER A 487 -41.47 -22.57 15.37
CA SER A 487 -42.49 -23.34 16.07
C SER A 487 -43.44 -22.44 16.87
N VAL A 488 -42.97 -21.30 17.36
CA VAL A 488 -43.81 -20.23 17.93
C VAL A 488 -44.65 -19.53 16.86
N SER A 489 -44.12 -19.35 15.64
CA SER A 489 -44.88 -18.82 14.50
C SER A 489 -45.90 -19.82 13.93
N GLY A 490 -45.84 -21.09 14.35
CA GLY A 490 -46.75 -22.15 13.94
C GLY A 490 -46.34 -22.89 12.65
N ASP A 491 -45.16 -22.59 12.10
CA ASP A 491 -44.66 -23.16 10.84
C ASP A 491 -44.10 -24.59 11.00
N SER A 492 -43.66 -24.98 12.19
CA SER A 492 -43.09 -26.32 12.43
C SER A 492 -43.24 -26.79 13.88
N LYS A 493 -43.06 -28.09 14.13
CA LYS A 493 -42.98 -28.65 15.50
C LYS A 493 -41.52 -28.68 15.98
N LEU A 494 -41.33 -28.52 17.29
CA LEU A 494 -40.02 -28.72 17.91
C LEU A 494 -39.50 -30.16 17.69
N PRO A 495 -38.17 -30.37 17.62
CA PRO A 495 -37.57 -31.69 17.55
C PRO A 495 -37.96 -32.58 18.74
N GLU A 496 -37.95 -33.90 18.55
CA GLU A 496 -38.19 -34.87 19.63
C GLU A 496 -37.22 -34.63 20.80
N GLY A 497 -37.75 -34.63 22.03
CA GLY A 497 -37.00 -34.31 23.25
C GLY A 497 -37.01 -32.83 23.66
N TYR A 498 -37.47 -31.91 22.80
CA TYR A 498 -37.66 -30.49 23.14
C TYR A 498 -39.14 -30.16 23.31
N SER A 499 -39.49 -29.47 24.39
CA SER A 499 -40.87 -29.10 24.69
C SER A 499 -40.96 -27.66 25.14
N PHE A 500 -41.95 -26.93 24.63
CA PHE A 500 -42.29 -25.60 25.11
C PHE A 500 -42.69 -25.59 26.59
N ALA A 501 -43.30 -26.67 27.08
CA ALA A 501 -43.76 -26.76 28.46
C ALA A 501 -42.61 -26.70 29.49
N ILE A 502 -41.39 -27.05 29.07
CA ILE A 502 -40.19 -27.03 29.92
C ILE A 502 -39.58 -25.62 29.99
N GLY A 503 -39.90 -24.74 29.03
CA GLY A 503 -39.38 -23.37 28.97
C GLY A 503 -40.13 -22.35 29.82
N PHE A 504 -41.23 -22.73 30.47
CA PHE A 504 -42.02 -21.86 31.34
C PHE A 504 -41.70 -22.13 32.81
N ASP A 505 -41.44 -21.07 33.59
CA ASP A 505 -41.23 -21.19 35.03
C ASP A 505 -42.58 -21.23 35.78
N LYS A 506 -42.57 -21.62 37.07
CA LYS A 506 -43.78 -21.68 37.91
C LYS A 506 -44.55 -20.36 37.94
N SER A 507 -43.86 -19.22 37.83
CA SER A 507 -44.49 -17.90 37.73
C SER A 507 -45.22 -17.68 36.40
N ASP A 508 -44.74 -18.23 35.30
CA ASP A 508 -45.37 -18.10 33.99
C ASP A 508 -46.63 -18.95 33.92
N PHE A 509 -46.61 -20.14 34.54
CA PHE A 509 -47.80 -20.94 34.73
C PHE A 509 -48.86 -20.21 35.56
N ASN A 510 -48.48 -19.44 36.58
CA ASN A 510 -49.43 -18.62 37.33
C ASN A 510 -50.07 -17.52 36.46
N ILE A 511 -49.31 -16.90 35.55
CA ILE A 511 -49.84 -15.88 34.61
C ILE A 511 -50.77 -16.52 33.57
N ILE A 512 -50.41 -17.70 33.06
CA ILE A 512 -51.24 -18.48 32.14
C ILE A 512 -52.50 -18.98 32.87
N GLU A 513 -52.41 -19.40 34.13
CA GLU A 513 -53.53 -19.77 34.97
C GLU A 513 -54.41 -18.56 35.31
N GLU A 514 -53.85 -17.37 35.50
CA GLU A 514 -54.63 -16.15 35.72
C GLU A 514 -55.40 -15.74 34.45
N LYS A 515 -54.80 -15.88 33.26
CA LYS A 515 -55.43 -15.52 31.97
C LYS A 515 -56.35 -16.60 31.38
N VAL A 516 -55.93 -17.86 31.41
CA VAL A 516 -56.66 -19.01 30.83
C VAL A 516 -57.50 -19.70 31.90
N GLY A 517 -56.97 -19.80 33.13
CA GLY A 517 -57.71 -20.33 34.26
C GLY A 517 -58.87 -19.44 34.66
N SER A 518 -58.95 -18.16 34.30
CA SER A 518 -60.20 -17.37 34.47
C SER A 518 -61.41 -18.04 33.81
N PHE A 519 -61.28 -18.66 32.63
CA PHE A 519 -62.40 -19.36 31.98
C PHE A 519 -62.75 -20.68 32.68
N TRP A 520 -61.76 -21.50 33.01
CA TRP A 520 -61.96 -22.81 33.65
C TRP A 520 -62.30 -22.72 35.14
N THR A 521 -61.74 -21.74 35.84
CA THR A 521 -62.11 -21.42 37.22
C THR A 521 -63.49 -20.77 37.24
N GLN A 522 -63.87 -19.84 36.35
CA GLN A 522 -65.24 -19.32 36.29
C GLN A 522 -66.27 -20.41 35.94
N TRP A 523 -65.93 -21.34 35.04
CA TRP A 523 -66.82 -22.45 34.71
C TRP A 523 -66.95 -23.44 35.87
N SER A 524 -65.85 -23.79 36.55
CA SER A 524 -65.88 -24.71 37.70
C SER A 524 -66.42 -24.08 39.00
N THR A 525 -66.21 -22.79 39.24
CA THR A 525 -66.81 -22.05 40.36
C THR A 525 -68.28 -21.79 40.10
N LYS A 526 -68.71 -21.43 38.89
CA LYS A 526 -70.15 -21.37 38.56
C LYS A 526 -70.84 -22.73 38.65
N LEU A 527 -70.15 -23.84 38.34
CA LEU A 527 -70.65 -25.20 38.57
C LEU A 527 -70.70 -25.59 40.05
N LYS A 528 -69.76 -25.12 40.88
CA LYS A 528 -69.78 -25.33 42.34
C LYS A 528 -70.80 -24.43 43.06
N ASP A 529 -71.01 -23.21 42.58
CA ASP A 529 -71.96 -22.23 43.12
C ASP A 529 -73.40 -22.55 42.69
N SER A 530 -73.60 -23.29 41.59
CA SER A 530 -74.86 -23.98 41.30
C SER A 530 -74.92 -25.28 42.11
N GLY A 531 -75.18 -25.17 43.41
CA GLY A 531 -75.12 -26.28 44.37
C GLY A 531 -76.13 -27.41 44.17
N SER A 532 -76.00 -28.22 43.12
CA SER A 532 -76.50 -29.60 43.12
C SER A 532 -75.88 -30.45 42.01
N TRP A 533 -75.26 -31.58 42.38
CA TRP A 533 -74.88 -32.66 41.46
C TRP A 533 -76.09 -33.15 40.64
N PHE A 534 -77.32 -32.98 41.15
CA PHE A 534 -78.54 -33.24 40.38
C PHE A 534 -78.71 -32.31 39.18
N GLY A 535 -78.17 -31.09 39.19
CA GLY A 535 -78.25 -30.16 38.06
C GLY A 535 -77.42 -30.64 36.87
N ALA A 536 -76.22 -31.15 37.12
CA ALA A 536 -75.36 -31.73 36.07
C ALA A 536 -75.96 -33.04 35.51
N VAL A 537 -76.55 -33.87 36.38
CA VAL A 537 -77.26 -35.10 35.96
C VAL A 537 -78.54 -34.76 35.18
N LEU A 538 -79.30 -33.76 35.59
CA LEU A 538 -80.49 -33.27 34.88
C LEU A 538 -80.13 -32.64 33.54
N LEU A 539 -79.02 -31.90 33.45
CA LEU A 539 -78.56 -31.31 32.20
C LEU A 539 -78.05 -32.39 31.25
N GLY A 540 -77.31 -33.39 31.76
CA GLY A 540 -76.96 -34.59 31.00
C GLY A 540 -78.18 -35.38 30.53
N PHE A 541 -79.19 -35.54 31.39
CA PHE A 541 -80.46 -36.20 31.05
C PHE A 541 -81.29 -35.39 30.04
N ALA A 542 -81.29 -34.05 30.15
CA ALA A 542 -81.96 -33.16 29.21
C ALA A 542 -81.27 -33.16 27.84
N LEU A 543 -79.93 -33.15 27.79
CA LEU A 543 -79.18 -33.31 26.54
C LEU A 543 -79.44 -34.68 25.91
N TYR A 544 -79.43 -35.75 26.70
CA TYR A 544 -79.77 -37.11 26.23
C TYR A 544 -81.19 -37.18 25.67
N ARG A 545 -82.18 -36.60 26.37
CA ARG A 545 -83.58 -36.53 25.90
C ARG A 545 -83.74 -35.65 24.66
N SER A 546 -83.01 -34.53 24.57
CA SER A 546 -82.99 -33.67 23.39
C SER A 546 -82.40 -34.39 22.18
N LEU A 547 -81.39 -35.23 22.37
CA LEU A 547 -80.75 -36.00 21.31
C LEU A 547 -81.67 -37.10 20.78
N ILE A 548 -82.39 -37.79 21.68
CA ILE A 548 -83.46 -38.73 21.28
C ILE A 548 -84.58 -37.99 20.54
N CYS A 549 -85.02 -36.83 21.01
CA CYS A 549 -86.07 -36.05 20.34
C CYS A 549 -85.65 -35.59 18.94
N MET A 550 -84.39 -35.17 18.76
CA MET A 550 -83.82 -34.84 17.45
C MET A 550 -83.83 -36.06 16.50
N ILE A 551 -83.47 -37.24 16.99
CA ILE A 551 -83.49 -38.48 16.20
C ILE A 551 -84.94 -38.87 15.84
N SER A 552 -85.87 -38.87 16.81
CA SER A 552 -87.29 -39.18 16.56
C SER A 552 -87.92 -38.17 15.59
N CYS A 553 -87.64 -36.88 15.77
CA CYS A 553 -88.10 -35.81 14.86
C CYS A 553 -87.55 -36.01 13.44
N PHE A 554 -86.27 -36.38 13.29
CA PHE A 554 -85.68 -36.67 11.99
C PHE A 554 -86.28 -37.90 11.30
N VAL A 555 -86.53 -38.99 12.06
CA VAL A 555 -87.18 -40.20 11.54
C VAL A 555 -88.64 -39.91 11.14
N ASN A 556 -89.41 -39.24 11.99
CA ASN A 556 -90.78 -38.86 11.72
C ASN A 556 -90.88 -37.88 10.55
N PHE A 557 -89.97 -36.90 10.45
CA PHE A 557 -89.90 -35.98 9.32
C PHE A 557 -89.64 -36.72 8.00
N ARG A 558 -88.74 -37.71 8.01
CA ARG A 558 -88.46 -38.52 6.82
C ARG A 558 -89.67 -39.36 6.39
N ALA A 559 -90.42 -39.90 7.35
CA ALA A 559 -91.64 -40.67 7.08
C ALA A 559 -92.81 -39.78 6.63
N LEU A 560 -93.10 -38.70 7.35
CA LEU A 560 -94.18 -37.74 7.05
C LEU A 560 -93.97 -36.97 5.74
N ARG A 561 -92.71 -36.74 5.34
CA ARG A 561 -92.38 -36.13 4.05
C ARG A 561 -92.90 -36.95 2.87
N GLN A 562 -93.00 -38.28 3.01
CA GLN A 562 -93.50 -39.16 1.95
C GLN A 562 -95.04 -39.08 1.81
N ASP A 563 -95.77 -38.87 2.91
CA ASP A 563 -97.24 -38.93 2.91
C ASP A 563 -97.95 -37.56 2.81
N VAL A 564 -97.38 -36.47 3.36
CA VAL A 564 -98.09 -35.18 3.53
C VAL A 564 -97.37 -33.99 2.86
N GLY A 565 -96.20 -34.23 2.24
CA GLY A 565 -95.39 -33.22 1.58
C GLY A 565 -94.54 -32.35 2.53
N PHE A 566 -93.55 -31.65 1.97
CA PHE A 566 -92.45 -31.03 2.73
C PHE A 566 -92.89 -29.91 3.70
N LEU A 567 -93.83 -29.05 3.29
CA LEU A 567 -94.24 -27.87 4.08
C LEU A 567 -95.05 -28.25 5.33
N LEU A 568 -95.88 -29.30 5.25
CA LEU A 568 -96.70 -29.76 6.38
C LEU A 568 -95.94 -30.67 7.34
N ALA A 569 -94.89 -31.35 6.86
CA ALA A 569 -94.09 -32.26 7.68
C ALA A 569 -93.32 -31.56 8.83
N ILE A 570 -92.97 -30.28 8.69
CA ILE A 570 -92.15 -29.52 9.64
C ILE A 570 -92.84 -29.29 11.00
N PRO A 571 -94.08 -28.75 11.08
CA PRO A 571 -94.75 -28.61 12.37
C PRO A 571 -95.20 -29.98 12.94
N LEU A 572 -95.49 -30.96 12.08
CA LEU A 572 -95.99 -32.27 12.49
C LEU A 572 -94.90 -33.16 13.12
N CYS A 573 -93.63 -33.03 12.72
CA CYS A 573 -92.55 -33.84 13.27
C CYS A 573 -92.05 -33.39 14.65
N LEU A 574 -92.39 -32.16 15.08
CA LEU A 574 -92.06 -31.62 16.40
C LEU A 574 -92.86 -32.26 17.54
N VAL A 575 -94.00 -32.89 17.24
CA VAL A 575 -94.86 -33.54 18.24
C VAL A 575 -95.01 -35.02 17.91
N ASP A 576 -94.25 -35.85 18.63
CA ASP A 576 -94.15 -37.30 18.44
C ASP A 576 -95.53 -37.99 18.45
N ALA A 577 -96.43 -37.53 19.33
CA ALA A 577 -97.80 -38.05 19.43
C ALA A 577 -98.64 -37.78 18.17
N VAL A 578 -98.49 -36.59 17.56
CA VAL A 578 -99.23 -36.22 16.34
C VAL A 578 -98.63 -36.90 15.11
N ALA A 579 -97.30 -37.01 15.05
CA ALA A 579 -96.62 -37.77 14.01
C ALA A 579 -97.07 -39.25 13.99
N SER A 580 -97.14 -39.89 15.16
CA SER A 580 -97.61 -41.28 15.25
C SER A 580 -99.10 -41.44 14.85
N LEU A 581 -99.94 -40.44 15.16
CA LEU A 581 -101.36 -40.44 14.81
C LEU A 581 -101.60 -40.31 13.29
N VAL A 582 -100.75 -39.53 12.59
CA VAL A 582 -100.81 -39.37 11.14
C VAL A 582 -100.24 -40.59 10.43
N LEU A 583 -99.12 -41.13 10.90
CA LEU A 583 -98.48 -42.34 10.35
C LEU A 583 -99.29 -43.63 10.58
N HIS A 584 -100.14 -43.69 11.62
CA HIS A 584 -101.07 -44.81 11.86
C HIS A 584 -102.46 -44.60 11.24
N GLY A 585 -102.61 -43.65 10.31
CA GLY A 585 -103.69 -43.67 9.31
C GLY A 585 -105.11 -43.43 9.82
N ARG A 586 -105.31 -42.78 10.98
CA ARG A 586 -106.66 -42.47 11.48
C ARG A 586 -107.24 -41.12 11.05
N LEU A 587 -106.44 -40.22 10.47
CA LEU A 587 -106.91 -38.91 9.97
C LEU A 587 -107.03 -38.82 8.43
N LEU A 588 -106.40 -39.73 7.69
CA LEU A 588 -106.52 -39.77 6.21
C LEU A 588 -107.63 -40.72 5.74
N ALA A 589 -108.10 -41.64 6.59
CA ALA A 589 -109.23 -42.53 6.30
C ALA A 589 -110.60 -41.81 6.25
N ASP A 590 -110.70 -40.58 6.76
CA ASP A 590 -111.94 -39.80 6.82
C ASP A 590 -112.04 -38.70 5.73
N ARG A 591 -111.02 -38.59 4.85
CA ARG A 591 -111.02 -37.68 3.68
C ARG A 591 -111.18 -38.37 2.33
N THR A 592 -110.98 -39.68 2.25
CA THR A 592 -111.15 -40.48 1.01
C THR A 592 -112.57 -40.98 0.79
N ALA A 593 -113.51 -40.74 1.71
CA ALA A 593 -114.94 -41.05 1.54
C ALA A 593 -115.77 -39.89 0.93
N LYS A 594 -115.15 -38.79 0.47
CA LYS A 594 -115.89 -37.61 0.00
C LYS A 594 -115.54 -37.04 -1.37
N ASN A 595 -114.50 -37.52 -2.06
CA ASN A 595 -114.08 -36.96 -3.36
C ASN A 595 -113.77 -38.05 -4.41
N GLU A 596 -114.65 -39.05 -4.52
CA GLU A 596 -114.76 -39.94 -5.68
C GLU A 596 -115.91 -39.46 -6.59
N GLU A 597 -115.79 -38.24 -7.10
CA GLU A 597 -116.65 -37.72 -8.18
C GLU A 597 -115.94 -36.60 -8.95
N SER A 598 -114.84 -36.92 -9.65
CA SER A 598 -114.47 -36.27 -10.92
C SER A 598 -113.21 -36.91 -11.55
N GLU A 599 -113.44 -37.69 -12.60
CA GLU A 599 -112.68 -37.82 -13.85
C GLU A 599 -111.13 -37.92 -13.80
N VAL A 600 -110.56 -39.10 -14.08
CA VAL A 600 -110.26 -39.68 -15.42
C VAL A 600 -109.13 -38.94 -16.16
N GLY A 601 -108.00 -39.62 -16.41
CA GLY A 601 -107.10 -39.22 -17.50
C GLY A 601 -105.62 -39.65 -17.47
N LYS A 602 -105.36 -40.93 -17.76
CA LYS A 602 -104.36 -41.47 -18.73
C LYS A 602 -102.82 -41.27 -18.62
N HIS A 603 -102.17 -42.36 -19.08
CA HIS A 603 -100.81 -42.63 -19.59
C HIS A 603 -99.72 -43.03 -18.58
N GLU A 604 -99.26 -44.30 -18.55
CA GLU A 604 -98.32 -45.01 -19.48
C GLU A 604 -96.91 -44.37 -19.47
N GLU A 605 -95.77 -45.07 -19.50
CA GLU A 605 -95.35 -46.48 -19.47
C GLU A 605 -93.80 -46.46 -19.46
N ASN A 606 -93.18 -47.63 -19.23
CA ASN A 606 -91.79 -48.05 -19.51
C ASN A 606 -90.79 -47.98 -18.33
N ILE A 607 -90.30 -49.08 -17.74
CA ILE A 607 -89.82 -50.43 -18.17
C ILE A 607 -88.28 -50.50 -18.34
N ASN A 608 -87.74 -51.64 -17.84
CA ASN A 608 -86.39 -52.25 -17.87
C ASN A 608 -85.61 -52.09 -16.54
N LEU A 609 -85.47 -53.10 -15.65
CA LEU A 609 -85.15 -54.56 -15.77
C LEU A 609 -84.02 -54.81 -16.80
N MET A 610 -82.92 -55.51 -16.53
CA MET A 610 -82.68 -56.72 -15.73
C MET A 610 -81.14 -56.85 -15.62
N GLU A 611 -80.57 -57.19 -14.45
CA GLU A 611 -80.09 -58.54 -14.06
C GLU A 611 -78.87 -59.03 -14.86
N MET A 612 -77.91 -59.81 -14.39
CA MET A 612 -77.53 -60.56 -13.17
C MET A 612 -76.03 -60.85 -13.42
N GLY A 613 -75.12 -61.01 -12.45
CA GLY A 613 -75.17 -61.91 -11.31
C GLY A 613 -73.72 -62.21 -10.86
N GLU A 614 -73.59 -62.42 -9.55
CA GLU A 614 -72.67 -63.34 -8.84
C GLU A 614 -71.14 -63.15 -8.85
N ARG A 615 -70.63 -62.33 -7.91
CA ARG A 615 -69.94 -62.67 -6.62
C ARG A 615 -69.29 -64.07 -6.42
N PRO A 616 -68.38 -64.30 -5.42
CA PRO A 616 -67.70 -63.36 -4.48
C PRO A 616 -66.25 -63.73 -4.01
N ILE A 617 -65.78 -62.97 -2.98
CA ILE A 617 -64.79 -63.29 -1.90
C ILE A 617 -63.28 -63.19 -2.30
N THR A 618 -62.34 -62.48 -1.64
CA THR A 618 -62.14 -62.15 -0.21
C THR A 618 -61.11 -61.01 0.02
N ARG A 619 -61.43 -60.12 0.99
CA ARG A 619 -60.62 -59.36 1.99
C ARG A 619 -59.13 -59.01 1.72
N ARG A 620 -58.80 -57.71 1.64
CA ARG A 620 -58.35 -56.75 2.71
C ARG A 620 -56.92 -57.02 3.22
N LEU A 621 -55.90 -56.22 2.92
CA LEU A 621 -55.63 -54.80 3.24
C LEU A 621 -55.70 -54.44 4.73
N LYS A 622 -54.50 -54.09 5.23
CA LYS A 622 -54.07 -52.99 6.11
C LYS A 622 -54.92 -52.65 7.34
#